data_AF-A0A4Q4N584-F1
#
_entry.id   AF-A0A4Q4N584-F1
#
_cell.length_a   1.000
_cell.length_b   1.000
_cell.length_c   1.000
_cell.angle_alpha   90.00
_cell.angle_beta   90.00
_cell.angle_gamma   90.00
#
_symmetry.space_group_name_H-M   'P 1'
#
loop_
_entity.id
_entity.type
_entity.pdbx_description
1 polymer ?
#
loop_
_entity_poly.entity_id
_entity_poly.type
_entity_poly.pdbx_seq_one_letter_code
_entity_poly.pdbx_strand_id
1 'polypeptide(L)'
;MYVDDLYVILHAFWVDDSRPLLGFFRIQVSLLLLLCAVTASRPGAIVEGASAKGSNKALLFKHIELIKVRTIEDASKSTIVANVTLENVKNKETSGKPKKFSFRLEVTPAFCIVSHILSIGISQGLFMNEFTSVRQIFKLYIPPERESLHIKWKSQLLDQPFFCNVKSSSIGTGISREEAFPYAKLQQTFVRLGLLAGFKMRLELYSLRRGSGRNINSALDPVERNQVIGNTATTYEKHYTPLHIARDFQSIYFGSPAEDRLISSVGQMGLTRDRRAPTRLNEAQMKALREDPKFKTLCKKRDYYRSKLHGEGYRPISQARGTRLYGEYDRYKREVNNRLQKLVRDGIESARCDFYESIDSKEVKMQLDGTAAAEVPTLQTVEYELCERAAIASMLPKPFQDDSDRIEFIEKLAELCRKQEKRQTKTSNRKRTTGFNVDGGNDAQLSNKRIRGMAEVAEKDLPVSKLPLKLSYPMCLICIGNEAFADEVRMKPRPRKDVLNKHVDYHFSHPEFETPFQCFHPDCFRELVDKGHFKRHAYDVHNVLH
;
A
#
# COMPACT_ATOMS: atom_id res chain seq x y z
N MET A 1 6.38 -20.07 6.47
CA MET A 1 5.23 -19.19 6.26
C MET A 1 4.07 -20.03 5.78
N TYR A 2 2.90 -19.90 6.40
CA TYR A 2 1.68 -20.65 6.10
C TYR A 2 0.61 -19.70 5.52
N VAL A 3 -0.55 -20.26 5.15
CA VAL A 3 -1.69 -19.48 4.66
C VAL A 3 -2.16 -18.49 5.73
N ASP A 4 -2.17 -18.88 7.00
CA ASP A 4 -2.54 -18.02 8.13
C ASP A 4 -1.58 -16.82 8.27
N ASP A 5 -0.27 -17.03 8.04
CA ASP A 5 0.71 -15.95 8.03
C ASP A 5 0.40 -14.93 6.93
N LEU A 6 0.00 -15.40 5.74
CA LEU A 6 -0.42 -14.52 4.63
C LEU A 6 -1.69 -13.74 4.99
N TYR A 7 -2.67 -14.40 5.62
CA TYR A 7 -3.87 -13.72 6.10
C TYR A 7 -3.51 -12.58 7.07
N VAL A 8 -2.65 -12.85 8.05
CA VAL A 8 -2.18 -11.85 9.02
C VAL A 8 -1.50 -10.67 8.33
N ILE A 9 -0.70 -10.93 7.29
CA ILE A 9 -0.04 -9.87 6.51
C ILE A 9 -1.06 -9.01 5.74
N LEU A 10 -2.03 -9.64 5.09
CA LEU A 10 -3.09 -8.94 4.35
C LEU A 10 -3.99 -8.15 5.32
N HIS A 11 -4.35 -8.74 6.45
CA HIS A 11 -5.08 -8.09 7.52
C HIS A 11 -4.32 -6.86 8.02
N ALA A 12 -3.03 -6.99 8.36
CA ALA A 12 -2.22 -5.86 8.78
C ALA A 12 -2.12 -4.76 7.70
N PHE A 13 -2.17 -5.13 6.42
CA PHE A 13 -2.17 -4.16 5.34
C PHE A 13 -3.47 -3.35 5.29
N TRP A 14 -4.62 -4.00 5.43
CA TRP A 14 -5.92 -3.35 5.35
C TRP A 14 -6.31 -2.63 6.65
N VAL A 15 -6.05 -3.26 7.78
CA VAL A 15 -6.45 -2.81 9.11
C VAL A 15 -5.40 -1.88 9.71
N ASP A 16 -4.14 -2.33 9.80
CA ASP A 16 -3.12 -1.65 10.62
C ASP A 16 -2.28 -0.61 9.85
N ASP A 17 -2.22 -0.66 8.51
CA ASP A 17 -1.34 0.21 7.73
C ASP A 17 -1.83 1.66 7.68
N SER A 18 -1.26 2.51 8.52
CA SER A 18 -1.54 3.95 8.57
C SER A 18 -0.88 4.77 7.45
N ARG A 19 -0.19 4.16 6.48
CA ARG A 19 0.38 4.92 5.37
C ARG A 19 -0.72 5.49 4.48
N PRO A 20 -0.58 6.74 4.01
CA PRO A 20 -1.51 7.36 3.09
C PRO A 20 -1.33 6.81 1.68
N LEU A 21 -2.04 5.74 1.35
CA LEU A 21 -1.89 5.04 0.07
C LEU A 21 -3.06 5.35 -0.85
N LEU A 22 -2.79 5.34 -2.15
CA LEU A 22 -3.85 5.26 -3.16
C LEU A 22 -4.57 3.93 -2.99
N GLY A 23 -5.90 3.90 -3.02
CA GLY A 23 -6.66 2.67 -2.87
C GLY A 23 -6.29 1.61 -3.91
N PHE A 24 -6.05 2.02 -5.17
CA PHE A 24 -5.51 1.13 -6.21
C PHE A 24 -4.21 0.43 -5.77
N PHE A 25 -3.32 1.14 -5.06
CA PHE A 25 -2.08 0.55 -4.54
C PHE A 25 -2.37 -0.57 -3.53
N ARG A 26 -3.37 -0.41 -2.66
CA ARG A 26 -3.77 -1.43 -1.69
C ARG A 26 -4.29 -2.68 -2.40
N ILE A 27 -5.24 -2.49 -3.32
CA ILE A 27 -5.90 -3.57 -4.05
C ILE A 27 -4.88 -4.37 -4.87
N GLN A 28 -4.05 -3.68 -5.65
CA GLN A 28 -3.09 -4.35 -6.52
C GLN A 28 -2.00 -5.08 -5.71
N VAL A 29 -1.54 -4.53 -4.58
CA VAL A 29 -0.53 -5.19 -3.74
C VAL A 29 -1.11 -6.43 -3.08
N SER A 30 -2.35 -6.38 -2.58
CA SER A 30 -3.03 -7.57 -2.07
C SER A 30 -3.11 -8.66 -3.14
N LEU A 31 -3.56 -8.31 -4.35
CA LEU A 31 -3.63 -9.23 -5.48
C LEU A 31 -2.25 -9.78 -5.88
N LEU A 32 -1.20 -8.95 -5.89
CA LEU A 32 0.17 -9.38 -6.16
C LEU A 32 0.68 -10.39 -5.15
N LEU A 33 0.43 -10.17 -3.85
CA LEU A 33 0.83 -11.09 -2.78
C LEU A 33 0.08 -12.42 -2.91
N LEU A 34 -1.21 -12.38 -3.23
CA LEU A 34 -2.02 -13.58 -3.49
C LEU A 34 -1.48 -14.37 -4.67
N LEU A 35 -1.28 -13.74 -5.84
CA LEU A 35 -0.75 -14.42 -7.03
C LEU A 35 0.64 -15.00 -6.78
N CYS A 36 1.53 -14.28 -6.09
CA CYS A 36 2.85 -14.79 -5.71
C CYS A 36 2.76 -16.02 -4.79
N ALA A 37 1.82 -16.00 -3.83
CA ALA A 37 1.60 -17.12 -2.93
C ALA A 37 1.00 -18.32 -3.67
N VAL A 38 -0.20 -18.20 -4.23
CA VAL A 38 -0.96 -19.36 -4.74
C VAL A 38 -0.27 -20.05 -5.92
N THR A 39 0.43 -19.30 -6.78
CA THR A 39 1.15 -19.89 -7.92
C THR A 39 2.57 -20.33 -7.56
N ALA A 40 3.04 -20.00 -6.35
CA ALA A 40 4.43 -20.05 -5.94
C ALA A 40 5.40 -19.40 -6.97
N SER A 41 4.92 -18.53 -7.85
CA SER A 41 5.76 -17.97 -8.92
C SER A 41 6.75 -16.94 -8.37
N ARG A 42 7.89 -16.81 -9.06
CA ARG A 42 8.83 -15.72 -8.76
C ARG A 42 8.12 -14.39 -9.04
N PRO A 43 8.19 -13.39 -8.15
CA PRO A 43 7.49 -12.12 -8.37
C PRO A 43 7.86 -11.44 -9.69
N GLY A 44 9.10 -11.59 -10.16
CA GLY A 44 9.54 -11.07 -11.47
C GLY A 44 8.85 -11.68 -12.69
N ALA A 45 8.03 -12.73 -12.53
CA ALA A 45 7.16 -13.23 -13.59
C ALA A 45 5.83 -12.44 -13.69
N ILE A 46 5.52 -11.65 -12.65
CA ILE A 46 4.26 -10.93 -12.47
C ILE A 46 4.50 -9.42 -12.55
N VAL A 47 5.56 -8.93 -11.90
CA VAL A 47 5.97 -7.53 -11.84
C VAL A 47 7.31 -7.31 -12.53
N GLU A 48 7.70 -6.06 -12.76
CA GLU A 48 8.99 -5.73 -13.36
C GLU A 48 10.15 -6.25 -12.48
N GLY A 49 10.85 -7.27 -12.97
CA GLY A 49 11.88 -7.97 -12.23
C GLY A 49 13.11 -7.11 -11.95
N ALA A 50 13.75 -7.33 -10.78
CA ALA A 50 14.95 -6.58 -10.38
C ALA A 50 16.12 -6.72 -11.37
N SER A 51 16.27 -7.89 -12.00
CA SER A 51 17.31 -8.17 -13.00
C SER A 51 17.01 -7.58 -14.38
N ALA A 52 15.78 -7.12 -14.61
CA ALA A 52 15.32 -6.52 -15.87
C ALA A 52 14.71 -5.14 -15.61
N LYS A 53 15.27 -4.39 -14.66
CA LYS A 53 14.78 -3.07 -14.28
C LYS A 53 14.87 -2.11 -15.48
N GLY A 54 13.78 -1.39 -15.75
CA GLY A 54 13.63 -0.52 -16.91
C GLY A 54 13.13 -1.23 -18.18
N SER A 55 12.94 -2.57 -18.14
CA SER A 55 12.43 -3.31 -19.29
C SER A 55 10.92 -3.25 -19.45
N ASN A 56 10.21 -2.84 -18.38
CA ASN A 56 8.75 -2.86 -18.31
C ASN A 56 8.10 -4.25 -18.50
N LYS A 57 8.89 -5.33 -18.51
CA LYS A 57 8.40 -6.70 -18.66
C LYS A 57 7.65 -7.14 -17.41
N ALA A 58 6.34 -7.33 -17.54
CA ALA A 58 5.45 -7.72 -16.45
C ALA A 58 4.22 -8.48 -16.97
N LEU A 59 3.29 -8.85 -16.08
CA LEU A 59 1.98 -9.39 -16.46
C LEU A 59 1.15 -8.29 -17.15
N LEU A 60 0.64 -8.59 -18.35
CA LEU A 60 -0.14 -7.68 -19.19
C LEU A 60 -1.62 -8.03 -19.13
N PHE A 61 -2.50 -7.12 -19.55
CA PHE A 61 -3.95 -7.39 -19.60
C PHE A 61 -4.30 -8.60 -20.45
N LYS A 62 -3.65 -8.79 -21.61
CA LYS A 62 -3.89 -9.97 -22.47
C LYS A 62 -3.59 -11.30 -21.81
N HIS A 63 -2.81 -11.32 -20.73
CA HIS A 63 -2.49 -12.52 -19.99
C HIS A 63 -3.55 -12.89 -18.94
N ILE A 64 -4.59 -12.07 -18.76
CA ILE A 64 -5.67 -12.30 -17.81
C ILE A 64 -6.98 -12.44 -18.59
N GLU A 65 -7.65 -13.58 -18.47
CA GLU A 65 -8.98 -13.81 -19.07
C GLU A 65 -10.01 -13.94 -17.95
N LEU A 66 -11.08 -13.14 -18.02
CA LEU A 66 -12.25 -13.31 -17.16
C LEU A 66 -13.34 -14.03 -17.93
N ILE A 67 -13.89 -15.09 -17.36
CA ILE A 67 -14.85 -15.97 -18.02
C ILE A 67 -16.01 -16.22 -17.06
N LYS A 68 -17.23 -15.91 -17.52
CA LYS A 68 -18.46 -16.37 -16.90
C LYS A 68 -18.77 -17.76 -17.44
N VAL A 69 -18.90 -18.75 -16.56
CA VAL A 69 -19.10 -20.16 -16.91
C VAL A 69 -20.29 -20.75 -16.16
N ARG A 70 -20.95 -21.77 -16.70
CA ARG A 70 -21.95 -22.53 -15.95
C ARG A 70 -21.28 -23.32 -14.82
N THR A 71 -21.97 -23.48 -13.71
CA THR A 71 -21.51 -24.41 -12.67
C THR A 71 -21.74 -25.85 -13.13
N ILE A 72 -20.81 -26.74 -12.79
CA ILE A 72 -20.86 -28.14 -13.24
C ILE A 72 -22.02 -28.87 -12.55
N GLU A 73 -22.28 -28.53 -11.29
CA GLU A 73 -23.31 -29.16 -10.45
C GLU A 73 -24.73 -28.72 -10.85
N ASP A 74 -24.87 -27.53 -11.44
CA ASP A 74 -26.16 -26.94 -11.79
C ASP A 74 -26.01 -26.01 -13.00
N ALA A 75 -26.46 -26.46 -14.18
CA ALA A 75 -26.34 -25.70 -15.42
C ALA A 75 -27.20 -24.42 -15.45
N SER A 76 -28.16 -24.26 -14.54
CA SER A 76 -28.95 -23.04 -14.37
C SER A 76 -28.17 -21.95 -13.63
N LYS A 77 -27.14 -22.33 -12.87
CA LYS A 77 -26.25 -21.43 -12.14
C LYS A 77 -24.97 -21.17 -12.93
N SER A 78 -24.32 -20.07 -12.59
CA SER A 78 -23.11 -19.64 -13.28
C SER A 78 -22.17 -18.86 -12.37
N THR A 79 -20.87 -19.05 -12.56
CA THR A 79 -19.80 -18.45 -11.76
C THR A 79 -18.80 -17.71 -12.64
N ILE A 80 -17.84 -17.01 -12.03
CA ILE A 80 -16.78 -16.27 -12.72
C ILE A 80 -15.43 -16.90 -12.38
N VAL A 81 -14.63 -17.15 -13.41
CA VAL A 81 -13.28 -17.68 -13.32
C VAL A 81 -12.31 -16.68 -13.94
N ALA A 82 -11.12 -16.54 -13.35
CA ALA A 82 -10.01 -15.81 -13.94
C ALA A 82 -8.90 -16.78 -14.36
N ASN A 83 -8.51 -16.78 -15.63
CA ASN A 83 -7.29 -17.43 -16.09
C ASN A 83 -6.15 -16.42 -16.12
N VAL A 84 -4.99 -16.80 -15.59
CA VAL A 84 -3.78 -15.97 -15.60
C VAL A 84 -2.65 -16.78 -16.22
N THR A 85 -2.08 -16.23 -17.29
CA THR A 85 -0.98 -16.83 -18.05
C THR A 85 0.33 -16.10 -17.73
N LEU A 86 1.27 -16.79 -17.08
CA LEU A 86 2.58 -16.24 -16.78
C LEU A 86 3.56 -16.56 -17.92
N GLU A 87 3.92 -15.54 -18.69
CA GLU A 87 4.87 -15.68 -19.80
C GLU A 87 6.33 -15.35 -19.42
N ASN A 88 6.54 -14.50 -18.41
CA ASN A 88 7.86 -14.03 -17.98
C ASN A 88 8.51 -14.98 -16.95
N VAL A 89 8.45 -16.29 -17.19
CA VAL A 89 8.93 -17.28 -16.23
C VAL A 89 10.41 -17.59 -16.47
N LYS A 90 11.19 -17.69 -15.38
CA LYS A 90 12.59 -18.12 -15.43
C LYS A 90 12.70 -19.49 -16.14
N ASN A 91 13.69 -19.66 -17.01
CA ASN A 91 13.94 -20.86 -17.83
C ASN A 91 12.94 -21.09 -18.97
N LYS A 92 12.22 -20.05 -19.44
CA LYS A 92 11.35 -20.15 -20.63
C LYS A 92 12.11 -20.70 -21.85
N GLU A 93 13.36 -20.30 -22.03
CA GLU A 93 14.23 -20.77 -23.12
C GLU A 93 14.52 -22.28 -23.03
N THR A 94 14.38 -22.89 -21.85
CA THR A 94 14.66 -24.31 -21.59
C THR A 94 13.38 -25.16 -21.51
N SER A 95 12.26 -24.63 -21.00
CA SER A 95 10.99 -25.37 -20.86
C SER A 95 9.92 -25.02 -21.91
N GLY A 96 10.09 -23.93 -22.67
CA GLY A 96 9.25 -23.50 -23.80
C GLY A 96 7.83 -23.05 -23.49
N LYS A 97 7.22 -23.44 -22.35
CA LYS A 97 5.78 -23.27 -22.11
C LYS A 97 5.45 -22.18 -21.07
N PRO A 98 4.50 -21.26 -21.36
CA PRO A 98 3.95 -20.38 -20.33
C PRO A 98 3.17 -21.18 -19.29
N LYS A 99 2.99 -20.61 -18.09
CA LYS A 99 2.21 -21.26 -17.02
C LYS A 99 0.82 -20.65 -16.97
N LYS A 100 -0.22 -21.45 -17.17
CA LYS A 100 -1.61 -21.03 -17.06
C LYS A 100 -2.19 -21.50 -15.72
N PHE A 101 -2.77 -20.58 -14.97
CA PHE A 101 -3.45 -20.85 -13.71
C PHE A 101 -4.89 -20.37 -13.80
N SER A 102 -5.83 -21.14 -13.24
CA SER A 102 -7.24 -20.77 -13.19
C SER A 102 -7.66 -20.52 -11.74
N PHE A 103 -8.36 -19.42 -11.49
CA PHE A 103 -8.82 -18.98 -10.18
C PHE A 103 -10.33 -18.88 -10.15
N ARG A 104 -10.96 -19.59 -9.21
CA ARG A 104 -12.38 -19.47 -8.91
C ARG A 104 -12.65 -18.32 -7.94
N LEU A 105 -13.93 -17.97 -7.78
CA LEU A 105 -14.41 -17.19 -6.65
C LEU A 105 -14.08 -17.90 -5.33
N GLU A 106 -13.50 -17.17 -4.39
CA GLU A 106 -13.08 -17.66 -3.07
C GLU A 106 -13.99 -17.10 -2.00
N VAL A 107 -14.36 -17.90 -1.01
CA VAL A 107 -15.31 -17.52 0.05
C VAL A 107 -14.69 -16.54 1.04
N THR A 108 -13.39 -16.64 1.29
CA THR A 108 -12.67 -15.70 2.15
C THR A 108 -12.33 -14.42 1.38
N PRO A 109 -12.84 -13.23 1.76
CA PRO A 109 -12.64 -11.99 1.01
C PRO A 109 -11.17 -11.62 0.81
N ALA A 110 -10.36 -11.82 1.86
CA ALA A 110 -8.92 -11.56 1.85
C ALA A 110 -8.16 -12.35 0.78
N PHE A 111 -8.70 -13.49 0.33
CA PHE A 111 -8.04 -14.43 -0.58
C PHE A 111 -8.63 -14.44 -1.99
N CYS A 112 -9.72 -13.71 -2.25
CA CYS A 112 -10.40 -13.79 -3.54
C CYS A 112 -9.70 -12.97 -4.64
N ILE A 113 -8.84 -13.65 -5.39
CA ILE A 113 -8.13 -13.11 -6.57
C ILE A 113 -9.10 -12.51 -7.60
N VAL A 114 -10.18 -13.24 -7.94
CA VAL A 114 -11.16 -12.80 -8.93
C VAL A 114 -11.85 -11.50 -8.51
N SER A 115 -12.25 -11.37 -7.23
CA SER A 115 -12.83 -10.12 -6.71
C SER A 115 -11.90 -8.92 -6.85
N HIS A 116 -10.59 -9.10 -6.63
CA HIS A 116 -9.61 -8.04 -6.83
C HIS A 116 -9.40 -7.68 -8.31
N ILE A 117 -9.42 -8.66 -9.22
CA ILE A 117 -9.33 -8.41 -10.66
C ILE A 117 -10.57 -7.65 -11.15
N LEU A 118 -11.77 -8.08 -10.74
CA LEU A 118 -13.04 -7.43 -11.10
C LEU A 118 -13.11 -5.99 -10.58
N SER A 119 -12.65 -5.73 -9.35
CA SER A 119 -12.66 -4.37 -8.79
C SER A 119 -11.70 -3.42 -9.54
N ILE A 120 -10.52 -3.89 -9.93
CA ILE A 120 -9.60 -3.12 -10.79
C ILE A 120 -10.24 -2.83 -12.15
N GLY A 121 -10.91 -3.82 -12.75
CA GLY A 121 -11.59 -3.68 -14.03
C GLY A 121 -12.74 -2.67 -14.02
N ILE A 122 -13.67 -2.81 -13.06
CA ILE A 122 -14.82 -1.91 -12.90
C ILE A 122 -14.37 -0.49 -12.53
N SER A 123 -13.44 -0.36 -11.58
CA SER A 123 -13.09 0.96 -11.02
C SER A 123 -12.57 1.96 -12.05
N GLN A 124 -11.99 1.47 -13.14
CA GLN A 124 -11.32 2.26 -14.16
C GLN A 124 -11.92 2.05 -15.57
N GLY A 125 -13.09 1.41 -15.67
CA GLY A 125 -13.79 1.20 -16.95
C GLY A 125 -12.95 0.45 -17.99
N LEU A 126 -12.28 -0.63 -17.59
CA LEU A 126 -11.28 -1.34 -18.41
C LEU A 126 -11.84 -2.44 -19.30
N PHE A 127 -13.10 -2.81 -19.07
CA PHE A 127 -13.79 -3.81 -19.87
C PHE A 127 -14.19 -3.23 -21.23
N MET A 128 -14.19 -4.10 -22.23
CA MET A 128 -14.65 -3.79 -23.59
C MET A 128 -16.11 -3.35 -23.59
N ASN A 129 -16.95 -4.04 -22.80
CA ASN A 129 -18.33 -3.67 -22.58
C ASN A 129 -18.45 -2.68 -21.41
N GLU A 130 -19.38 -1.74 -21.53
CA GLU A 130 -19.63 -0.76 -20.48
C GLU A 130 -20.50 -1.37 -19.38
N PHE A 131 -19.88 -1.61 -18.22
CA PHE A 131 -20.56 -2.04 -17.00
C PHE A 131 -20.60 -0.88 -16.01
N THR A 132 -21.80 -0.55 -15.52
CA THR A 132 -21.99 0.48 -14.50
C THR A 132 -21.77 -0.05 -13.08
N SER A 133 -21.93 -1.36 -12.87
CA SER A 133 -21.66 -2.06 -11.61
C SER A 133 -21.21 -3.49 -11.87
N VAL A 134 -20.43 -4.04 -10.94
CA VAL A 134 -20.05 -5.47 -10.95
C VAL A 134 -21.28 -6.38 -10.93
N ARG A 135 -22.41 -5.95 -10.36
CA ARG A 135 -23.67 -6.72 -10.34
C ARG A 135 -24.12 -7.12 -11.74
N GLN A 136 -23.89 -6.27 -12.75
CA GLN A 136 -24.23 -6.58 -14.13
C GLN A 136 -23.42 -7.77 -14.65
N ILE A 137 -22.14 -7.88 -14.26
CA ILE A 137 -21.27 -9.02 -14.61
C ILE A 137 -21.80 -10.31 -14.00
N PHE A 138 -22.21 -10.28 -12.72
CA PHE A 138 -22.76 -11.46 -12.04
C PHE A 138 -24.09 -11.92 -12.66
N LYS A 139 -24.92 -10.98 -13.12
CA LYS A 139 -26.22 -11.22 -13.76
C LYS A 139 -26.15 -11.64 -15.23
N LEU A 140 -24.96 -11.71 -15.83
CA LEU A 140 -24.84 -12.13 -17.23
C LEU A 140 -25.46 -13.52 -17.44
N TYR A 141 -26.40 -13.59 -18.37
CA TYR A 141 -27.01 -14.83 -18.81
C TYR A 141 -26.15 -15.48 -19.89
N ILE A 142 -25.78 -16.75 -19.69
CA ILE A 142 -25.11 -17.55 -20.71
C ILE A 142 -26.20 -18.18 -21.58
N PRO A 143 -26.24 -17.92 -22.90
CA PRO A 143 -27.20 -18.55 -23.81
C PRO A 143 -27.06 -20.08 -23.82
N PRO A 144 -28.13 -20.86 -24.07
CA PRO A 144 -28.08 -22.33 -24.09
C PRO A 144 -27.07 -22.88 -25.10
N GLU A 145 -26.81 -22.16 -26.19
CA GLU A 145 -25.89 -22.55 -27.27
C GLU A 145 -24.42 -22.29 -26.93
N ARG A 146 -24.13 -21.76 -25.73
CA ARG A 146 -22.78 -21.44 -25.27
C ARG A 146 -22.51 -22.03 -23.89
N GLU A 147 -21.27 -22.45 -23.72
CA GLU A 147 -20.76 -22.93 -22.43
C GLU A 147 -20.27 -21.79 -21.53
N SER A 148 -19.89 -20.66 -22.13
CA SER A 148 -19.26 -19.55 -21.42
C SER A 148 -19.39 -18.21 -22.13
N LEU A 149 -19.17 -17.13 -21.37
CA LEU A 149 -19.02 -15.77 -21.87
C LEU A 149 -17.67 -15.20 -21.41
N HIS A 150 -16.89 -14.69 -22.35
CA HIS A 150 -15.61 -14.03 -22.06
C HIS A 150 -15.83 -12.54 -21.83
N ILE A 151 -15.44 -12.06 -20.64
CA ILE A 151 -15.48 -10.65 -20.27
C ILE A 151 -14.14 -10.04 -20.72
N LYS A 152 -14.16 -9.37 -21.88
CA LYS A 152 -12.95 -8.89 -22.54
C LYS A 152 -12.47 -7.55 -21.97
N TRP A 153 -11.16 -7.33 -21.99
CA TRP A 153 -10.56 -6.01 -21.81
C TRP A 153 -10.69 -5.17 -23.08
N LYS A 154 -10.62 -3.85 -22.94
CA LYS A 154 -10.47 -2.94 -24.08
C LYS A 154 -9.19 -3.27 -24.87
N SER A 155 -9.27 -3.27 -26.21
CA SER A 155 -8.18 -3.72 -27.09
C SER A 155 -6.89 -2.92 -26.89
N GLN A 156 -6.99 -1.61 -26.65
CA GLN A 156 -5.86 -0.73 -26.39
C GLN A 156 -5.08 -1.04 -25.09
N LEU A 157 -5.66 -1.83 -24.18
CA LEU A 157 -5.02 -2.19 -22.91
C LEU A 157 -4.20 -3.48 -22.99
N LEU A 158 -4.40 -4.30 -24.02
CA LEU A 158 -3.93 -5.68 -24.05
C LEU A 158 -2.42 -5.82 -23.84
N ASP A 159 -1.63 -4.89 -24.38
CA ASP A 159 -0.17 -4.86 -24.24
C ASP A 159 0.33 -3.97 -23.10
N GLN A 160 -0.55 -3.41 -22.28
CA GLN A 160 -0.20 -2.62 -21.10
C GLN A 160 -0.03 -3.51 -19.86
N PRO A 161 0.85 -3.12 -18.90
CA PRO A 161 0.96 -3.78 -17.61
C PRO A 161 -0.37 -3.78 -16.85
N PHE A 162 -0.78 -4.94 -16.34
CA PHE A 162 -1.95 -5.04 -15.46
C PHE A 162 -1.66 -4.43 -14.09
N PHE A 163 -0.47 -4.70 -13.55
CA PHE A 163 0.04 -4.11 -12.32
C PHE A 163 0.85 -2.87 -12.64
N CYS A 164 0.26 -1.71 -12.39
CA CYS A 164 0.84 -0.41 -12.77
C CYS A 164 1.58 0.23 -11.59
N ASN A 165 2.68 0.91 -11.89
CA ASN A 165 3.38 1.74 -10.92
C ASN A 165 2.46 2.87 -10.42
N VAL A 166 2.72 3.32 -9.20
CA VAL A 166 1.97 4.40 -8.56
C VAL A 166 2.98 5.46 -8.16
N LYS A 167 2.87 6.65 -8.72
CA LYS A 167 3.84 7.73 -8.53
C LYS A 167 3.19 8.90 -7.84
N SER A 168 3.94 9.53 -6.93
CA SER A 168 3.53 10.81 -6.36
C SER A 168 3.92 11.93 -7.31
N SER A 169 2.97 12.84 -7.53
CA SER A 169 3.12 14.09 -8.24
C SER A 169 2.73 15.28 -7.36
N SER A 170 2.78 16.46 -7.96
CA SER A 170 2.24 17.72 -7.43
C SER A 170 0.76 17.59 -7.07
N ILE A 171 -0.02 17.06 -8.02
CA ILE A 171 -1.48 17.01 -7.96
C ILE A 171 -1.94 15.94 -6.99
N GLY A 172 -1.23 14.81 -6.89
CA GLY A 172 -1.57 13.74 -5.96
C GLY A 172 -0.71 12.50 -6.20
N THR A 173 -1.18 11.33 -5.75
CA THR A 173 -0.54 10.07 -6.15
C THR A 173 -1.39 9.44 -7.25
N GLY A 174 -0.78 9.24 -8.42
CA GLY A 174 -1.44 8.75 -9.62
C GLY A 174 -0.98 7.36 -10.07
N ILE A 175 -1.80 6.71 -10.90
CA ILE A 175 -1.50 5.44 -11.55
C ILE A 175 -0.74 5.73 -12.84
N SER A 176 0.46 5.15 -13.00
CA SER A 176 1.25 5.24 -14.23
C SER A 176 0.97 3.99 -15.06
N ARG A 177 0.03 4.08 -16.01
CA ARG A 177 -0.48 2.91 -16.78
C ARG A 177 0.56 2.26 -17.67
N GLU A 178 1.51 3.05 -18.13
CA GLU A 178 2.57 2.68 -19.05
C GLU A 178 3.73 2.00 -18.31
N GLU A 179 3.80 2.12 -16.99
CA GLU A 179 4.88 1.57 -16.18
C GLU A 179 4.41 0.40 -15.33
N ALA A 180 5.08 -0.73 -15.47
CA ALA A 180 4.89 -1.89 -14.66
C ALA A 180 5.26 -1.61 -13.18
N PHE A 181 4.59 -2.30 -12.27
CA PHE A 181 4.88 -2.22 -10.86
C PHE A 181 6.32 -2.67 -10.57
N PRO A 182 7.16 -1.91 -9.85
CA PRO A 182 8.55 -2.30 -9.62
C PRO A 182 8.69 -3.38 -8.53
N TYR A 183 9.50 -4.42 -8.78
CA TYR A 183 9.82 -5.45 -7.77
C TYR A 183 10.30 -4.87 -6.44
N ALA A 184 11.20 -3.88 -6.49
CA ALA A 184 11.75 -3.27 -5.29
C ALA A 184 10.67 -2.63 -4.39
N LYS A 185 9.63 -2.06 -5.00
CA LYS A 185 8.51 -1.44 -4.29
C LYS A 185 7.62 -2.50 -3.63
N LEU A 186 7.41 -3.64 -4.30
CA LEU A 186 6.68 -4.77 -3.75
C LEU A 186 7.44 -5.37 -2.56
N GLN A 187 8.73 -5.63 -2.71
CA GLN A 187 9.59 -6.18 -1.67
C GLN A 187 9.65 -5.26 -0.44
N GLN A 188 9.86 -3.95 -0.63
CA GLN A 188 9.88 -2.99 0.47
C GLN A 188 8.52 -2.94 1.20
N THR A 189 7.42 -3.03 0.46
CA THR A 189 6.08 -3.06 1.04
C THR A 189 5.88 -4.33 1.87
N PHE A 190 6.26 -5.49 1.35
CA PHE A 190 6.13 -6.77 2.04
C PHE A 190 6.98 -6.87 3.31
N VAL A 191 8.26 -6.46 3.25
CA VAL A 191 9.16 -6.40 4.42
C VAL A 191 8.52 -5.56 5.53
N ARG A 192 8.00 -4.39 5.17
CA ARG A 192 7.39 -3.47 6.12
C ARG A 192 6.07 -4.01 6.69
N LEU A 193 5.29 -4.72 5.89
CA LEU A 193 4.08 -5.40 6.38
C LEU A 193 4.42 -6.49 7.39
N GLY A 194 5.49 -7.26 7.18
CA GLY A 194 5.98 -8.22 8.16
C GLY A 194 6.35 -7.58 9.49
N LEU A 195 7.06 -6.45 9.42
CA LEU A 195 7.39 -5.65 10.59
C LEU A 195 6.14 -5.11 11.30
N LEU A 196 5.15 -4.61 10.55
CA LEU A 196 3.90 -4.08 11.10
C LEU A 196 3.04 -5.17 11.75
N ALA A 197 2.97 -6.35 11.13
CA ALA A 197 2.25 -7.50 11.66
C ALA A 197 2.92 -8.13 12.89
N GLY A 198 4.16 -7.74 13.20
CA GLY A 198 4.89 -8.19 14.38
C GLY A 198 5.66 -9.50 14.17
N PHE A 199 6.06 -9.85 12.95
CA PHE A 199 6.85 -11.08 12.71
C PHE A 199 8.28 -10.92 13.20
N LYS A 200 8.76 -11.84 14.05
CA LYS A 200 10.16 -11.86 14.53
C LYS A 200 11.17 -11.83 13.39
N MET A 201 11.00 -12.73 12.43
CA MET A 201 11.85 -12.82 11.25
C MET A 201 11.48 -11.78 10.20
N ARG A 202 12.48 -11.14 9.60
CA ARG A 202 12.29 -10.26 8.45
C ARG A 202 11.69 -11.04 7.28
N LEU A 203 10.53 -10.60 6.79
CA LEU A 203 9.89 -11.21 5.64
C LEU A 203 10.60 -10.85 4.33
N GLU A 204 10.56 -11.78 3.38
CA GLU A 204 10.99 -11.59 2.01
C GLU A 204 9.96 -12.18 1.06
N LEU A 205 9.81 -11.64 -0.16
CA LEU A 205 8.83 -12.19 -1.11
C LEU A 205 9.08 -13.67 -1.41
N TYR A 206 10.32 -14.14 -1.30
CA TYR A 206 10.67 -15.55 -1.44
C TYR A 206 10.04 -16.44 -0.35
N SER A 207 9.67 -15.89 0.81
CA SER A 207 8.93 -16.59 1.85
C SER A 207 7.52 -17.02 1.42
N LEU A 208 6.85 -16.27 0.53
CA LEU A 208 5.56 -16.67 -0.09
C LEU A 208 5.74 -17.97 -0.86
N ARG A 209 6.76 -18.00 -1.71
CA ARG A 209 7.07 -19.15 -2.53
C ARG A 209 7.48 -20.38 -1.70
N ARG A 210 8.28 -20.20 -0.65
CA ARG A 210 8.64 -21.31 0.27
C ARG A 210 7.42 -21.83 1.02
N GLY A 211 6.55 -20.94 1.48
CA GLY A 211 5.31 -21.32 2.16
C GLY A 211 4.40 -22.19 1.30
N SER A 212 4.19 -21.77 0.05
CA SER A 212 3.36 -22.51 -0.91
C SER A 212 4.02 -23.80 -1.41
N GLY A 213 5.35 -23.84 -1.48
CA GLY A 213 6.11 -24.99 -1.97
C GLY A 213 5.76 -26.28 -1.24
N ARG A 214 5.56 -26.23 0.08
CA ARG A 214 5.16 -27.39 0.88
C ARG A 214 3.79 -27.92 0.45
N ASN A 215 2.77 -27.06 0.39
CA ASN A 215 1.40 -27.45 0.05
C ASN A 215 1.30 -27.96 -1.39
N ILE A 216 2.04 -27.33 -2.31
CA ILE A 216 2.12 -27.76 -3.72
C ILE A 216 2.80 -29.13 -3.81
N ASN A 217 3.91 -29.35 -3.09
CA ASN A 217 4.61 -30.63 -3.10
C ASN A 217 3.79 -31.77 -2.48
N SER A 218 2.91 -31.49 -1.52
CA SER A 218 2.01 -32.51 -0.98
C SER A 218 0.81 -32.80 -1.87
N ALA A 219 0.40 -31.85 -2.73
CA ALA A 219 -0.81 -31.95 -3.54
C ALA A 219 -0.56 -32.41 -4.98
N LEU A 220 0.63 -32.18 -5.52
CA LEU A 220 0.98 -32.47 -6.91
C LEU A 220 2.07 -33.53 -7.02
N ASP A 221 2.09 -34.24 -8.15
CA ASP A 221 3.20 -35.13 -8.45
C ASP A 221 4.51 -34.35 -8.69
N PRO A 222 5.69 -35.01 -8.64
CA PRO A 222 6.97 -34.34 -8.81
C PRO A 222 7.14 -33.55 -10.12
N VAL A 223 6.54 -34.01 -11.23
CA VAL A 223 6.62 -33.37 -12.55
C VAL A 223 5.80 -32.08 -12.54
N GLU A 224 4.54 -32.17 -12.11
CA GLU A 224 3.64 -31.02 -11.98
C GLU A 224 4.20 -29.99 -10.98
N ARG A 225 4.68 -30.43 -9.82
CA ARG A 225 5.35 -29.57 -8.84
C ARG A 225 6.56 -28.85 -9.45
N ASN A 226 7.43 -29.57 -10.16
CA ASN A 226 8.61 -28.98 -10.79
C ASN A 226 8.22 -27.96 -11.87
N GLN A 227 7.16 -28.25 -12.63
CA GLN A 227 6.59 -27.32 -13.58
C GLN A 227 6.07 -26.06 -12.88
N VAL A 228 5.20 -26.19 -11.88
CA VAL A 228 4.61 -25.05 -11.14
C VAL A 228 5.68 -24.19 -10.47
N ILE A 229 6.59 -24.80 -9.72
CA ILE A 229 7.66 -24.09 -9.04
C ILE A 229 8.67 -23.56 -10.08
N GLY A 230 8.93 -24.24 -11.19
CA GLY A 230 9.95 -23.85 -12.16
C GLY A 230 11.36 -24.04 -11.61
N ASN A 231 11.62 -25.23 -11.06
CA ASN A 231 12.86 -25.72 -10.49
C ASN A 231 12.97 -27.24 -10.71
N THR A 232 14.18 -27.80 -10.66
CA THR A 232 14.39 -29.26 -10.63
C THR A 232 14.03 -29.84 -9.27
N ALA A 233 13.84 -31.17 -9.20
CA ALA A 233 13.64 -31.90 -7.94
C ALA A 233 14.78 -31.62 -6.94
N THR A 234 16.04 -31.70 -7.41
CA THR A 234 17.23 -31.39 -6.60
C THR A 234 17.25 -29.95 -6.05
N THR A 235 16.77 -28.99 -6.83
CA THR A 235 16.67 -27.59 -6.38
C THR A 235 15.56 -27.43 -5.34
N TYR A 236 14.46 -28.17 -5.47
CA TYR A 236 13.39 -28.21 -4.48
C TYR A 236 13.92 -28.75 -3.14
N GLU A 237 14.53 -29.93 -3.15
CA GLU A 237 15.02 -30.62 -1.96
C GLU A 237 16.02 -29.77 -1.16
N LYS A 238 16.95 -29.09 -1.85
CA LYS A 238 17.98 -28.26 -1.22
C LYS A 238 17.47 -26.94 -0.62
N HIS A 239 16.43 -26.34 -1.21
CA HIS A 239 16.08 -24.94 -0.90
C HIS A 239 14.64 -24.73 -0.40
N TYR A 240 13.77 -25.72 -0.53
CA TYR A 240 12.33 -25.61 -0.24
C TYR A 240 11.84 -26.63 0.78
N THR A 241 12.60 -27.70 1.05
CA THR A 241 12.31 -28.61 2.17
C THR A 241 12.36 -27.84 3.49
N PRO A 242 11.26 -27.80 4.26
CA PRO A 242 11.27 -27.16 5.57
C PRO A 242 12.25 -27.87 6.51
N LEU A 243 13.04 -27.09 7.27
CA LEU A 243 13.89 -27.64 8.34
C LEU A 243 13.06 -28.22 9.48
N HIS A 244 11.94 -27.58 9.81
CA HIS A 244 11.01 -28.07 10.81
C HIS A 244 10.06 -29.10 10.19
N ILE A 245 10.18 -30.34 10.65
CA ILE A 245 9.32 -31.44 10.25
C ILE A 245 8.05 -31.39 11.10
N ALA A 246 7.02 -30.68 10.59
CA ALA A 246 5.74 -30.57 11.30
C ALA A 246 4.91 -31.86 11.12
N ARG A 247 5.29 -32.91 11.84
CA ARG A 247 4.61 -34.20 11.99
C ARG A 247 4.70 -34.64 13.44
N ASP A 248 3.62 -35.18 13.97
CA ASP A 248 3.59 -35.69 15.33
C ASP A 248 4.31 -37.04 15.42
N PHE A 249 5.62 -37.00 15.69
CA PHE A 249 6.43 -38.20 15.84
C PHE A 249 6.11 -38.99 17.11
N GLN A 250 5.52 -38.35 18.13
CA GLN A 250 5.08 -39.07 19.33
C GLN A 250 3.90 -39.96 18.98
N SER A 251 2.90 -39.44 18.28
CA SER A 251 1.79 -40.24 17.77
C SER A 251 2.26 -41.34 16.81
N ILE A 252 3.16 -41.02 15.88
CA ILE A 252 3.70 -42.02 14.92
C ILE A 252 4.41 -43.18 15.64
N TYR A 253 5.21 -42.88 16.66
CA TYR A 253 6.01 -43.89 17.34
C TYR A 253 5.23 -44.64 18.44
N PHE A 254 4.50 -43.91 19.29
CA PHE A 254 3.78 -44.48 20.43
C PHE A 254 2.37 -44.96 20.11
N GLY A 255 1.83 -44.64 18.93
CA GLY A 255 0.43 -44.95 18.56
C GLY A 255 -0.60 -44.12 19.34
N SER A 256 -0.20 -43.01 19.96
CA SER A 256 -1.11 -42.10 20.66
C SER A 256 -1.98 -41.30 19.67
N PRO A 257 -3.11 -40.73 20.10
CA PRO A 257 -3.87 -39.80 19.28
C PRO A 257 -2.99 -38.66 18.75
N ALA A 258 -3.14 -38.32 17.47
CA ALA A 258 -2.29 -37.33 16.81
C ALA A 258 -2.73 -35.89 17.12
N GLU A 259 -1.76 -35.03 17.44
CA GLU A 259 -1.95 -33.58 17.63
C GLU A 259 -1.40 -32.77 16.44
N ASP A 260 -1.71 -33.21 15.22
CA ASP A 260 -1.17 -32.62 13.98
C ASP A 260 -1.38 -31.10 13.86
N ARG A 261 -2.50 -30.57 14.38
CA ARG A 261 -2.77 -29.13 14.40
C ARG A 261 -1.82 -28.37 15.31
N LEU A 262 -1.57 -28.89 16.51
CA LEU A 262 -0.64 -28.31 17.47
C LEU A 262 0.77 -28.31 16.87
N ILE A 263 1.26 -29.46 16.40
CA ILE A 263 2.59 -29.56 15.80
C ILE A 263 2.72 -28.67 14.56
N SER A 264 1.69 -28.60 13.72
CA SER A 264 1.66 -27.69 12.57
C SER A 264 1.72 -26.22 12.98
N SER A 265 1.05 -25.85 14.07
CA SER A 265 1.05 -24.47 14.59
C SER A 265 2.45 -24.04 15.07
N VAL A 266 3.22 -24.98 15.65
CA VAL A 266 4.61 -24.72 16.10
C VAL A 266 5.54 -24.37 14.93
N GLY A 267 5.29 -24.96 13.76
CA GLY A 267 6.04 -24.65 12.54
C GLY A 267 5.70 -23.32 11.87
N GLN A 268 4.63 -22.63 12.30
CA GLN A 268 4.18 -21.39 11.68
C GLN A 268 5.11 -20.23 12.05
N MET A 269 5.32 -19.29 11.11
CA MET A 269 6.11 -18.10 11.42
C MET A 269 5.36 -17.20 12.41
N GLY A 270 4.03 -17.26 12.38
CA GLY A 270 3.12 -16.55 13.25
C GLY A 270 3.22 -16.92 14.73
N LEU A 271 3.79 -18.08 15.08
CA LEU A 271 3.93 -18.48 16.49
C LEU A 271 4.75 -17.46 17.30
N THR A 272 5.83 -16.96 16.71
CA THR A 272 6.74 -15.98 17.36
C THR A 272 6.31 -14.52 17.15
N ARG A 273 5.10 -14.31 16.62
CA ARG A 273 4.62 -12.99 16.26
C ARG A 273 4.12 -12.25 17.49
N ASP A 274 4.61 -11.03 17.67
CA ASP A 274 4.14 -10.13 18.73
C ASP A 274 3.93 -8.72 18.16
N ARG A 275 2.70 -8.21 18.27
CA ARG A 275 2.31 -6.88 17.77
C ARG A 275 2.90 -5.73 18.59
N ARG A 276 3.38 -5.99 19.82
CA ARG A 276 4.08 -5.03 20.67
C ARG A 276 5.51 -4.77 20.19
N ALA A 277 6.04 -5.61 19.31
CA ALA A 277 7.41 -5.48 18.82
C ALA A 277 7.64 -4.12 18.13
N PRO A 278 8.79 -3.46 18.37
CA PRO A 278 9.05 -2.13 17.85
C PRO A 278 8.91 -2.04 16.32
N THR A 279 8.17 -1.03 15.88
CA THR A 279 8.00 -0.68 14.44
C THR A 279 8.70 0.62 14.07
N ARG A 280 9.11 1.41 15.07
CA ARG A 280 9.77 2.71 14.96
C ARG A 280 10.69 2.90 16.16
N LEU A 281 11.69 3.76 15.99
CA LEU A 281 12.56 4.20 17.08
C LEU A 281 11.89 5.31 17.89
N ASN A 282 12.12 5.30 19.20
CA ASN A 282 11.72 6.40 20.08
C ASN A 282 12.63 7.62 19.91
N GLU A 283 12.27 8.76 20.55
CA GLU A 283 13.02 10.01 20.38
C GLU A 283 14.47 9.92 20.89
N ALA A 284 14.71 9.21 21.98
CA ALA A 284 16.04 9.01 22.54
C ALA A 284 16.94 8.20 21.60
N GLN A 285 16.43 7.09 21.05
CA GLN A 285 17.10 6.29 20.04
C GLN A 285 17.38 7.11 18.77
N MET A 286 16.40 7.90 18.31
CA MET A 286 16.57 8.80 17.17
C MET A 286 17.63 9.88 17.41
N LYS A 287 17.73 10.41 18.64
CA LYS A 287 18.77 11.35 19.04
C LYS A 287 20.14 10.68 19.02
N ALA A 288 20.27 9.48 19.58
CA ALA A 288 21.51 8.71 19.57
C ALA A 288 22.01 8.44 18.13
N LEU A 289 21.12 8.12 17.19
CA LEU A 289 21.52 7.92 15.78
C LEU A 289 22.10 9.19 15.13
N ARG A 290 21.71 10.39 15.56
CA ARG A 290 22.28 11.65 15.06
C ARG A 290 23.68 11.93 15.59
N GLU A 291 24.08 11.24 16.66
CA GLU A 291 25.43 11.32 17.22
C GLU A 291 26.46 10.51 16.42
N ASP A 292 26.03 9.64 15.49
CA ASP A 292 26.90 8.85 14.61
C ASP A 292 27.98 9.72 13.92
N PRO A 293 29.28 9.43 14.10
CA PRO A 293 30.37 10.25 13.58
C PRO A 293 30.31 10.44 12.06
N LYS A 294 29.94 9.37 11.34
CA LYS A 294 29.81 9.40 9.87
C LYS A 294 28.64 10.28 9.44
N PHE A 295 27.48 10.15 10.08
CA PHE A 295 26.31 11.00 9.84
C PHE A 295 26.62 12.48 10.10
N LYS A 296 27.26 12.81 11.23
CA LYS A 296 27.70 14.20 11.52
C LYS A 296 28.64 14.74 10.46
N THR A 297 29.62 13.94 10.04
CA THR A 297 30.58 14.33 9.00
C THR A 297 29.88 14.65 7.68
N LEU A 298 28.92 13.81 7.27
CA LEU A 298 28.13 14.03 6.07
C LEU A 298 27.26 15.30 6.17
N CYS A 299 26.66 15.55 7.34
CA CYS A 299 25.92 16.79 7.60
C CYS A 299 26.83 18.03 7.48
N LYS A 300 28.02 18.01 8.10
CA LYS A 300 28.99 19.11 7.99
C LYS A 300 29.36 19.39 6.53
N LYS A 301 29.63 18.35 5.72
CA LYS A 301 29.93 18.50 4.29
C LYS A 301 28.75 19.08 3.50
N ARG A 302 27.53 18.58 3.72
CA ARG A 302 26.31 19.14 3.11
C ARG A 302 26.14 20.63 3.45
N ASP A 303 26.34 20.98 4.71
CA ASP A 303 26.13 22.34 5.22
C ASP A 303 27.24 23.31 4.75
N TYR A 304 28.45 22.82 4.55
CA TYR A 304 29.53 23.55 3.89
C TYR A 304 29.17 23.96 2.47
N TYR A 305 28.74 23.02 1.62
CA TYR A 305 28.33 23.33 0.24
C TYR A 305 27.07 24.20 0.19
N ARG A 306 26.13 23.99 1.11
CA ARG A 306 24.98 24.88 1.29
C ARG A 306 25.40 26.32 1.56
N SER A 307 26.38 26.52 2.44
CA SER A 307 26.89 27.84 2.81
C SER A 307 27.61 28.51 1.65
N LYS A 308 28.41 27.76 0.88
CA LYS A 308 29.02 28.25 -0.37
C LYS A 308 27.99 28.73 -1.38
N LEU A 309 26.97 27.91 -1.65
CA LEU A 309 25.88 28.28 -2.57
C LEU A 309 25.15 29.55 -2.12
N HIS A 310 24.91 29.71 -0.82
CA HIS A 310 24.33 30.93 -0.27
C HIS A 310 25.28 32.14 -0.36
N GLY A 311 26.59 31.94 -0.27
CA GLY A 311 27.62 32.97 -0.46
C GLY A 311 27.70 33.46 -1.91
N GLU A 312 27.42 32.59 -2.89
CA GLU A 312 27.31 32.93 -4.32
C GLU A 312 25.95 33.54 -4.71
N GLY A 313 25.09 33.84 -3.73
CA GLY A 313 23.80 34.50 -3.97
C GLY A 313 22.64 33.57 -4.33
N TYR A 314 22.84 32.25 -4.41
CA TYR A 314 21.76 31.31 -4.74
C TYR A 314 20.78 31.15 -3.58
N ARG A 315 19.65 31.88 -3.67
CA ARG A 315 18.55 31.86 -2.70
C ARG A 315 17.22 31.92 -3.48
N PRO A 316 16.54 30.78 -3.72
CA PRO A 316 16.77 29.43 -3.16
C PRO A 316 17.91 28.62 -3.80
N ILE A 317 18.43 27.62 -3.08
CA ILE A 317 19.52 26.71 -3.53
C ILE A 317 19.18 26.04 -4.88
N SER A 318 17.90 25.83 -5.17
CA SER A 318 17.45 25.25 -6.44
C SER A 318 17.84 26.07 -7.66
N GLN A 319 18.09 27.38 -7.52
CA GLN A 319 18.60 28.23 -8.61
C GLN A 319 20.01 27.83 -9.07
N ALA A 320 20.78 27.16 -8.21
CA ALA A 320 22.12 26.69 -8.56
C ALA A 320 22.11 25.36 -9.33
N ARG A 321 20.94 24.82 -9.69
CA ARG A 321 20.83 23.53 -10.40
C ARG A 321 21.63 23.59 -11.70
N GLY A 322 22.50 22.60 -11.91
CA GLY A 322 23.42 22.55 -13.05
C GLY A 322 24.85 22.99 -12.72
N THR A 323 25.08 23.69 -11.59
CA THR A 323 26.43 24.04 -11.15
C THR A 323 27.14 22.86 -10.47
N ARG A 324 28.48 22.86 -10.51
CA ARG A 324 29.30 21.86 -9.81
C ARG A 324 29.05 21.88 -8.29
N LEU A 325 28.89 23.06 -7.69
CA LEU A 325 28.60 23.20 -6.25
C LEU A 325 27.25 22.63 -5.85
N TYR A 326 26.22 22.81 -6.69
CA TYR A 326 24.93 22.16 -6.48
C TYR A 326 25.04 20.64 -6.59
N GLY A 327 25.83 20.12 -7.53
CA GLY A 327 26.09 18.68 -7.66
C GLY A 327 26.70 18.06 -6.39
N GLU A 328 27.68 18.73 -5.78
CA GLU A 328 28.28 18.32 -4.51
C GLU A 328 27.28 18.41 -3.35
N TYR A 329 26.52 19.50 -3.25
CA TYR A 329 25.45 19.65 -2.25
C TYR A 329 24.41 18.52 -2.37
N ASP A 330 23.94 18.23 -3.58
CA ASP A 330 22.95 17.19 -3.83
C ASP A 330 23.50 15.79 -3.51
N ARG A 331 24.77 15.51 -3.85
CA ARG A 331 25.44 14.26 -3.47
C ARG A 331 25.45 14.09 -1.95
N TYR A 332 25.93 15.08 -1.19
CA TYR A 332 25.97 14.97 0.27
C TYR A 332 24.58 14.96 0.91
N LYS A 333 23.61 15.68 0.34
CA LYS A 333 22.20 15.59 0.75
C LYS A 333 21.67 14.15 0.60
N ARG A 334 21.95 13.48 -0.52
CA ARG A 334 21.60 12.07 -0.74
C ARG A 334 22.34 11.13 0.22
N GLU A 335 23.64 11.33 0.43
CA GLU A 335 24.43 10.52 1.36
C GLU A 335 23.93 10.65 2.82
N VAL A 336 23.59 11.86 3.28
CA VAL A 336 22.98 12.10 4.60
C VAL A 336 21.67 11.32 4.74
N ASN A 337 20.79 11.41 3.74
CA ASN A 337 19.50 10.70 3.76
C ASN A 337 19.70 9.18 3.77
N ASN A 338 20.60 8.67 2.93
CA ASN A 338 20.91 7.24 2.85
C ASN A 338 21.52 6.72 4.16
N ARG A 339 22.44 7.48 4.78
CA ARG A 339 23.03 7.12 6.07
C ARG A 339 21.99 7.08 7.17
N LEU A 340 21.13 8.11 7.25
CA LEU A 340 20.04 8.14 8.23
C LEU A 340 19.08 6.97 8.05
N GLN A 341 18.65 6.69 6.81
CA GLN A 341 17.77 5.56 6.53
C GLN A 341 18.40 4.23 6.91
N LYS A 342 19.71 4.05 6.65
CA LYS A 342 20.44 2.85 7.09
C LYS A 342 20.45 2.74 8.62
N LEU A 343 20.89 3.78 9.32
CA LEU A 343 20.93 3.81 10.79
C LEU A 343 19.56 3.53 11.42
N VAL A 344 18.49 4.10 10.87
CA VAL A 344 17.12 3.85 11.35
C VAL A 344 16.72 2.40 11.14
N ARG A 345 17.02 1.80 9.99
CA ARG A 345 16.72 0.37 9.74
C ARG A 345 17.49 -0.53 10.72
N ASP A 346 18.80 -0.32 10.82
CA ASP A 346 19.68 -1.12 11.67
C ASP A 346 19.27 -0.97 13.15
N GLY A 347 18.90 0.24 13.59
CA GLY A 347 18.40 0.50 14.94
C GLY A 347 17.06 -0.18 15.24
N ILE A 348 16.12 -0.19 14.27
CA ILE A 348 14.84 -0.89 14.43
C ILE A 348 15.08 -2.40 14.53
N GLU A 349 15.97 -2.93 13.70
CA GLU A 349 16.35 -4.34 13.72
C GLU A 349 16.94 -4.73 15.08
N SER A 350 17.89 -3.95 15.60
CA SER A 350 18.46 -4.15 16.95
C SER A 350 17.39 -4.10 18.04
N ALA A 351 16.54 -3.06 18.06
CA ALA A 351 15.50 -2.93 19.09
C ALA A 351 14.49 -4.09 19.06
N ARG A 352 14.28 -4.70 17.88
CA ARG A 352 13.45 -5.89 17.73
C ARG A 352 14.15 -7.15 18.22
N CYS A 353 15.44 -7.33 17.91
CA CYS A 353 16.24 -8.42 18.47
C CYS A 353 16.17 -8.39 20.00
N ASP A 354 16.49 -7.26 20.61
CA ASP A 354 16.44 -7.07 22.07
C ASP A 354 15.04 -7.38 22.65
N PHE A 355 13.98 -6.99 21.92
CA PHE A 355 12.60 -7.27 22.30
C PHE A 355 12.33 -8.78 22.32
N TYR A 356 12.56 -9.50 21.23
CA TYR A 356 12.27 -10.93 21.15
C TYR A 356 13.22 -11.82 21.95
N GLU A 357 14.42 -11.33 22.29
CA GLU A 357 15.34 -12.03 23.19
C GLU A 357 14.90 -11.93 24.65
N SER A 358 14.18 -10.86 25.03
CA SER A 358 13.86 -10.59 26.43
C SER A 358 12.37 -10.71 26.80
N ILE A 359 11.45 -10.65 25.83
CA ILE A 359 10.01 -10.57 26.12
C ILE A 359 9.48 -11.81 26.84
N ASP A 360 9.86 -13.01 26.40
CA ASP A 360 9.37 -14.26 26.99
C ASP A 360 9.84 -14.39 28.44
N SER A 361 11.12 -14.12 28.71
CA SER A 361 11.66 -14.14 30.08
C SER A 361 11.01 -13.09 30.98
N LYS A 362 10.69 -11.90 30.45
CA LYS A 362 9.97 -10.86 31.19
C LYS A 362 8.54 -11.30 31.54
N GLU A 363 7.84 -11.87 30.57
CA GLU A 363 6.46 -12.34 30.73
C GLU A 363 6.39 -13.48 31.76
N VAL A 364 7.29 -14.47 31.65
CA VAL A 364 7.41 -15.56 32.64
C VAL A 364 7.70 -15.01 34.03
N LYS A 365 8.64 -14.07 34.15
CA LYS A 365 8.97 -13.47 35.44
C LYS A 365 7.77 -12.73 36.05
N MET A 366 7.05 -11.92 35.27
CA MET A 366 5.84 -11.24 35.74
C MET A 366 4.77 -12.21 36.24
N GLN A 367 4.60 -13.35 35.57
CA GLN A 367 3.67 -14.40 36.01
C GLN A 367 4.11 -15.06 37.31
N LEU A 368 5.40 -15.41 37.45
CA LEU A 368 5.94 -15.98 38.69
C LEU A 368 5.85 -15.00 39.87
N ASP A 369 6.02 -13.70 39.59
CA ASP A 369 5.91 -12.63 40.59
C ASP A 369 4.44 -12.28 40.92
N GLY A 370 3.45 -12.93 40.30
CA GLY A 370 2.02 -12.67 40.52
C GLY A 370 1.55 -11.31 40.00
N THR A 371 2.35 -10.63 39.17
CA THR A 371 2.10 -9.28 38.63
C THR A 371 1.68 -9.30 37.16
N ALA A 372 1.32 -10.47 36.63
CA ALA A 372 0.84 -10.61 35.27
C ALA A 372 -0.37 -9.69 35.02
N ALA A 373 -0.25 -8.82 34.02
CA ALA A 373 -1.39 -8.05 33.56
C ALA A 373 -2.36 -9.01 32.85
N ALA A 374 -3.57 -9.17 33.39
CA ALA A 374 -4.68 -9.82 32.68
C ALA A 374 -5.15 -8.98 31.46
N GLU A 375 -4.67 -7.75 31.33
CA GLU A 375 -5.03 -6.84 30.26
C GLU A 375 -4.32 -7.22 28.96
N VAL A 376 -5.09 -7.80 28.03
CA VAL A 376 -4.75 -7.82 26.61
C VAL A 376 -4.51 -6.36 26.19
N PRO A 377 -3.29 -5.96 25.80
CA PRO A 377 -3.04 -4.58 25.42
C PRO A 377 -4.02 -4.21 24.32
N THR A 378 -4.89 -3.23 24.60
CA THR A 378 -5.83 -2.74 23.61
C THR A 378 -5.00 -2.10 22.51
N LEU A 379 -4.85 -2.81 21.40
CA LEU A 379 -4.19 -2.26 20.22
C LEU A 379 -4.92 -0.97 19.86
N GLN A 380 -4.16 0.09 19.56
CA GLN A 380 -4.76 1.35 19.15
C GLN A 380 -5.75 1.09 18.02
N THR A 381 -7.03 1.41 18.28
CA THR A 381 -8.07 1.34 17.26
C THR A 381 -7.65 2.24 16.10
N VAL A 382 -7.53 1.65 14.91
CA VAL A 382 -7.19 2.42 13.72
C VAL A 382 -8.44 3.18 13.28
N GLU A 383 -8.40 4.50 13.41
CA GLU A 383 -9.39 5.38 12.79
C GLU A 383 -9.14 5.43 11.28
N TYR A 384 -10.09 4.94 10.50
CA TYR A 384 -10.03 4.99 9.03
C TYR A 384 -10.55 6.33 8.53
N GLU A 385 -9.77 7.01 7.70
CA GLU A 385 -10.21 8.23 7.01
C GLU A 385 -11.29 7.94 5.96
N LEU A 386 -11.12 6.85 5.21
CA LEU A 386 -12.04 6.47 4.12
C LEU A 386 -13.00 5.40 4.63
N CYS A 387 -14.31 5.67 4.53
CA CYS A 387 -15.35 4.73 4.92
C CYS A 387 -15.29 3.43 4.10
N GLU A 388 -14.86 3.47 2.83
CA GLU A 388 -14.67 2.28 2.02
C GLU A 388 -13.60 1.37 2.60
N ARG A 389 -12.49 1.95 3.10
CA ARG A 389 -11.44 1.17 3.76
C ARG A 389 -11.95 0.55 5.06
N ALA A 390 -12.72 1.30 5.84
CA ALA A 390 -13.35 0.78 7.06
C ALA A 390 -14.28 -0.40 6.76
N ALA A 391 -15.12 -0.27 5.72
CA ALA A 391 -16.02 -1.32 5.26
C ALA A 391 -15.24 -2.56 4.83
N ILE A 392 -14.25 -2.42 3.94
CA ILE A 392 -13.38 -3.52 3.50
C ILE A 392 -12.73 -4.22 4.70
N ALA A 393 -12.13 -3.46 5.62
CA ALA A 393 -11.49 -3.99 6.82
C ALA A 393 -12.46 -4.82 7.68
N SER A 394 -13.71 -4.37 7.82
CA SER A 394 -14.76 -5.07 8.58
C SER A 394 -15.27 -6.35 7.89
N MET A 395 -15.17 -6.42 6.56
CA MET A 395 -15.60 -7.57 5.75
C MET A 395 -14.53 -8.67 5.68
N LEU A 396 -13.24 -8.32 5.71
CA LEU A 396 -12.13 -9.29 5.57
C LEU A 396 -12.21 -10.57 6.43
N PRO A 397 -12.58 -10.52 7.73
CA PRO A 397 -12.66 -11.71 8.57
C PRO A 397 -13.91 -12.56 8.35
N LYS A 398 -14.90 -12.06 7.61
CA LYS A 398 -16.19 -12.71 7.41
C LYS A 398 -16.21 -13.42 6.06
N PRO A 399 -16.37 -14.76 6.00
CA PRO A 399 -16.60 -15.45 4.74
C PRO A 399 -17.87 -14.91 4.05
N PHE A 400 -17.83 -14.77 2.73
CA PHE A 400 -19.02 -14.45 1.94
C PHE A 400 -20.08 -15.53 2.15
N GLN A 401 -21.30 -15.11 2.51
CA GLN A 401 -22.44 -16.03 2.60
C GLN A 401 -23.06 -16.27 1.22
N ASP A 402 -23.10 -15.22 0.39
CA ASP A 402 -23.65 -15.27 -0.95
C ASP A 402 -22.95 -14.30 -1.93
N ASP A 403 -23.47 -14.22 -3.16
CA ASP A 403 -22.98 -13.29 -4.18
C ASP A 403 -23.29 -11.82 -3.85
N SER A 404 -24.27 -11.52 -2.99
CA SER A 404 -24.58 -10.16 -2.58
C SER A 404 -23.46 -9.58 -1.72
N ASP A 405 -23.01 -10.31 -0.69
CA ASP A 405 -21.87 -9.91 0.15
C ASP A 405 -20.61 -9.68 -0.70
N ARG A 406 -20.41 -10.56 -1.70
CA ARG A 406 -19.27 -10.49 -2.61
C ARG A 406 -19.35 -9.27 -3.53
N ILE A 407 -20.52 -8.99 -4.09
CA ILE A 407 -20.76 -7.82 -4.93
C ILE A 407 -20.47 -6.55 -4.13
N GLU A 408 -21.00 -6.45 -2.91
CA GLU A 408 -20.74 -5.30 -2.02
C GLU A 408 -19.23 -5.12 -1.78
N PHE A 409 -18.51 -6.20 -1.48
CA PHE A 409 -17.07 -6.14 -1.28
C PHE A 409 -16.33 -5.65 -2.53
N ILE A 410 -16.68 -6.16 -3.72
CA ILE A 410 -16.06 -5.74 -4.99
C ILE A 410 -16.37 -4.27 -5.28
N GLU A 411 -17.59 -3.80 -5.00
CA GLU A 411 -17.99 -2.40 -5.15
C GLU A 411 -17.18 -1.49 -4.22
N LYS A 412 -17.02 -1.86 -2.93
CA LYS A 412 -16.19 -1.11 -1.98
C LYS A 412 -14.72 -1.07 -2.39
N LEU A 413 -14.17 -2.19 -2.88
CA LEU A 413 -12.83 -2.20 -3.47
C LEU A 413 -12.76 -1.23 -4.67
N ALA A 414 -13.74 -1.28 -5.58
CA ALA A 414 -13.73 -0.46 -6.79
C ALA A 414 -13.88 1.04 -6.48
N GLU A 415 -14.69 1.41 -5.50
CA GLU A 415 -14.82 2.78 -4.98
C GLU A 415 -13.50 3.27 -4.39
N LEU A 416 -12.91 2.47 -3.48
CA LEU A 416 -11.63 2.81 -2.85
C LEU A 416 -10.51 2.97 -3.86
N CYS A 417 -10.51 2.18 -4.95
CA CYS A 417 -9.49 2.20 -5.99
C CYS A 417 -9.15 3.61 -6.49
N ARG A 418 -10.17 4.48 -6.60
CA ARG A 418 -10.07 5.86 -7.08
C ARG A 418 -9.72 6.88 -6.00
N LYS A 419 -9.71 6.47 -4.72
CA LYS A 419 -9.51 7.37 -3.57
C LYS A 419 -8.08 7.33 -3.05
N GLN A 420 -7.60 8.48 -2.58
CA GLN A 420 -6.28 8.68 -2.01
C GLN A 420 -6.41 9.06 -0.53
N GLU A 421 -5.77 8.27 0.34
CA GLU A 421 -5.69 8.57 1.77
C GLU A 421 -4.75 9.75 2.05
N LYS A 422 -5.06 10.57 3.04
CA LYS A 422 -4.20 11.66 3.54
C LYS A 422 -3.23 11.17 4.58
N ARG A 423 -2.11 11.89 4.67
CA ARG A 423 -1.20 11.78 5.81
C ARG A 423 -1.86 12.43 7.03
N GLN A 424 -2.28 11.63 8.02
CA GLN A 424 -2.66 12.17 9.33
C GLN A 424 -1.45 12.91 9.93
N THR A 425 -1.53 14.24 10.01
CA THR A 425 -0.52 15.04 10.70
C THR A 425 -0.74 14.89 12.20
N LYS A 426 0.31 14.48 12.93
CA LYS A 426 0.37 14.29 14.39
C LYS A 426 -0.13 15.49 15.24
N THR A 427 -0.45 16.62 14.64
CA THR A 427 -0.99 17.81 15.31
C THR A 427 -2.41 17.63 15.86
N SER A 428 -3.19 16.63 15.41
CA SER A 428 -4.55 16.41 15.95
C SER A 428 -4.56 15.78 17.35
N ASN A 429 -3.56 14.97 17.70
CA ASN A 429 -3.52 14.27 18.99
C ASN A 429 -3.06 15.12 20.18
N ARG A 430 -2.76 16.42 19.98
CA ARG A 430 -2.34 17.30 21.09
C ARG A 430 -3.51 17.79 21.95
N LYS A 431 -4.76 17.49 21.58
CA LYS A 431 -5.98 17.86 22.33
C LYS A 431 -6.65 16.73 23.11
N ARG A 432 -6.08 15.52 23.17
CA ARG A 432 -6.70 14.35 23.83
C ARG A 432 -5.93 13.78 25.03
N THR A 433 -4.99 14.54 25.60
CA THR A 433 -4.35 14.23 26.89
C THR A 433 -4.46 15.41 27.84
N THR A 434 -5.67 15.69 28.29
CA THR A 434 -5.92 16.32 29.59
C THR A 434 -7.10 15.60 30.22
N GLY A 435 -6.78 14.56 30.96
CA GLY A 435 -7.70 13.72 31.71
C GLY A 435 -6.93 12.95 32.76
N PHE A 436 -6.05 13.64 33.49
CA PHE A 436 -5.53 13.20 34.78
C PHE A 436 -5.71 14.36 35.74
N ASN A 437 -6.74 14.23 36.58
CA ASN A 437 -6.87 15.02 37.80
C ASN A 437 -5.71 14.66 38.72
N VAL A 438 -4.89 15.65 39.07
CA VAL A 438 -4.24 15.69 40.37
C VAL A 438 -4.42 17.11 40.88
N ASP A 439 -5.08 17.18 42.03
CA ASP A 439 -5.34 18.35 42.84
C ASP A 439 -4.03 19.00 43.30
N GLY A 440 -4.02 20.34 43.42
CA GLY A 440 -2.97 21.05 44.16
C GLY A 440 -2.43 22.35 43.54
N GLY A 441 -3.14 23.46 43.79
CA GLY A 441 -2.55 24.68 44.36
C GLY A 441 -1.63 25.60 43.54
N ASN A 442 -2.16 26.81 43.31
CA ASN A 442 -1.53 28.14 43.28
C ASN A 442 -0.89 28.70 41.98
N ASP A 443 -1.62 29.69 41.44
CA ASP A 443 -1.20 31.01 40.97
C ASP A 443 0.16 31.19 40.26
N ALA A 444 0.09 31.51 38.98
CA ALA A 444 0.58 32.80 38.47
C ALA A 444 0.02 33.09 37.07
N GLN A 445 -0.82 34.11 37.00
CA GLN A 445 -1.25 34.80 35.78
C GLN A 445 -0.02 35.26 34.98
N LEU A 446 -0.08 35.19 33.64
CA LEU A 446 0.41 36.24 32.74
C LEU A 446 -0.03 36.03 31.28
N SER A 447 -1.05 36.82 30.92
CA SER A 447 -1.30 37.48 29.64
C SER A 447 -1.46 36.63 28.36
N ASN A 448 -2.70 36.16 28.14
CA ASN A 448 -3.28 36.03 26.80
C ASN A 448 -3.79 37.40 26.34
N LYS A 449 -3.18 38.00 25.30
CA LYS A 449 -3.80 39.10 24.53
C LYS A 449 -3.42 39.00 23.05
N ARG A 450 -4.45 39.05 22.21
CA ARG A 450 -4.49 39.08 20.72
C ARG A 450 -4.38 37.67 20.12
N ILE A 451 -5.45 37.09 19.58
CA ILE A 451 -6.20 37.55 18.41
C ILE A 451 -7.70 37.31 18.63
N ARG A 452 -8.48 38.41 18.60
CA ARG A 452 -9.94 38.41 18.53
C ARG A 452 -10.29 38.78 17.08
N GLY A 453 -11.11 37.97 16.41
CA GLY A 453 -11.68 38.31 15.10
C GLY A 453 -11.50 37.26 14.01
N MET A 454 -12.04 36.06 14.19
CA MET A 454 -12.58 35.28 13.08
C MET A 454 -13.93 34.74 13.55
N ALA A 455 -14.98 35.13 12.82
CA ALA A 455 -16.33 34.66 13.05
C ALA A 455 -16.38 33.14 12.97
N GLU A 456 -17.02 32.52 13.95
CA GLU A 456 -17.52 31.15 13.87
C GLU A 456 -18.46 31.08 12.66
N VAL A 457 -18.01 30.44 11.59
CA VAL A 457 -18.90 30.01 10.51
C VAL A 457 -18.97 28.50 10.64
N ALA A 458 -20.19 28.03 10.91
CA ALA A 458 -20.54 26.63 11.00
C ALA A 458 -19.93 25.82 9.85
N GLU A 459 -19.24 24.72 10.19
CA GLU A 459 -18.91 23.64 9.27
C GLU A 459 -20.22 23.11 8.67
N LYS A 460 -20.56 23.57 7.47
CA LYS A 460 -21.49 22.88 6.58
C LYS A 460 -20.66 22.36 5.42
N ASP A 461 -20.57 21.04 5.31
CA ASP A 461 -20.03 20.32 4.17
C ASP A 461 -20.77 20.76 2.90
N LEU A 462 -20.17 21.67 2.12
CA LEU A 462 -20.65 21.95 0.77
C LEU A 462 -20.12 20.86 -0.18
N PRO A 463 -21.00 20.16 -0.92
CA PRO A 463 -20.56 19.27 -2.00
C PRO A 463 -19.82 20.06 -3.08
N VAL A 464 -18.85 19.42 -3.76
CA VAL A 464 -18.10 19.98 -4.91
C VAL A 464 -19.00 20.59 -5.97
N SER A 465 -20.15 19.97 -6.20
CA SER A 465 -21.13 20.38 -7.21
C SER A 465 -21.84 21.70 -6.89
N LYS A 466 -21.47 22.37 -5.78
CA LYS A 466 -21.93 23.70 -5.41
C LYS A 466 -20.79 24.62 -4.94
N LEU A 467 -19.56 24.40 -5.43
CA LEU A 467 -18.48 25.33 -5.12
C LEU A 467 -18.73 26.64 -5.90
N PRO A 468 -18.82 27.80 -5.22
CA PRO A 468 -19.04 29.05 -5.93
C PRO A 468 -17.83 29.35 -6.81
N LEU A 469 -18.10 29.79 -8.05
CA LEU A 469 -17.04 30.12 -9.02
C LEU A 469 -16.01 31.10 -8.43
N LYS A 470 -16.48 32.04 -7.60
CA LYS A 470 -15.65 32.94 -6.79
C LYS A 470 -15.50 32.38 -5.37
N LEU A 471 -14.25 32.16 -4.96
CA LEU A 471 -13.92 31.57 -3.66
C LEU A 471 -13.66 32.66 -2.61
N SER A 472 -14.30 32.55 -1.45
CA SER A 472 -14.18 33.53 -0.35
C SER A 472 -12.91 33.38 0.49
N TYR A 473 -12.16 32.30 0.28
CA TYR A 473 -10.94 31.98 1.02
C TYR A 473 -9.82 31.56 0.08
N PRO A 474 -8.55 31.81 0.42
CA PRO A 474 -7.40 31.42 -0.39
C PRO A 474 -7.26 29.89 -0.40
N MET A 475 -7.90 29.26 -1.39
CA MET A 475 -7.86 27.83 -1.67
C MET A 475 -7.04 27.55 -2.93
N CYS A 476 -6.56 26.31 -3.06
CA CYS A 476 -5.78 25.91 -4.23
C CYS A 476 -6.71 25.27 -5.27
N LEU A 477 -6.91 25.93 -6.42
CA LEU A 477 -7.75 25.41 -7.51
C LEU A 477 -7.29 24.02 -7.99
N ILE A 478 -5.98 23.79 -8.06
CA ILE A 478 -5.39 22.50 -8.44
C ILE A 478 -5.80 21.40 -7.45
N CYS A 479 -5.84 21.69 -6.15
CA CYS A 479 -6.30 20.71 -5.17
C CYS A 479 -7.80 20.49 -5.27
N ILE A 480 -8.59 21.55 -5.48
CA ILE A 480 -10.05 21.48 -5.62
C ILE A 480 -10.46 20.52 -6.74
N GLY A 481 -9.76 20.50 -7.87
CA GLY A 481 -10.07 19.58 -8.96
C GLY A 481 -9.61 18.14 -8.74
N ASN A 482 -8.91 17.83 -7.64
CA ASN A 482 -8.46 16.47 -7.39
C ASN A 482 -9.50 15.65 -6.62
N GLU A 483 -10.39 15.02 -7.37
CA GLU A 483 -11.48 14.16 -6.86
C GLU A 483 -10.99 12.89 -6.13
N ALA A 484 -9.73 12.50 -6.29
CA ALA A 484 -9.18 11.35 -5.56
C ALA A 484 -9.14 11.61 -4.04
N PHE A 485 -9.10 12.87 -3.62
CA PHE A 485 -9.11 13.27 -2.22
C PHE A 485 -10.52 13.66 -1.74
N ALA A 486 -10.88 13.32 -0.50
CA ALA A 486 -12.10 13.78 0.18
C ALA A 486 -12.26 15.31 0.19
N ASP A 487 -13.51 15.81 0.22
CA ASP A 487 -13.87 17.24 0.19
C ASP A 487 -13.04 18.10 1.15
N GLU A 488 -12.96 17.70 2.41
CA GLU A 488 -12.19 18.37 3.46
C GLU A 488 -10.70 18.55 3.13
N VAL A 489 -10.15 17.70 2.25
CA VAL A 489 -8.75 17.78 1.80
C VAL A 489 -8.59 18.92 0.82
N ARG A 490 -9.41 18.88 -0.23
CA ARG A 490 -9.22 19.65 -1.42
C ARG A 490 -9.79 21.06 -1.27
N MET A 491 -10.82 21.20 -0.44
CA MET A 491 -11.40 22.50 -0.06
C MET A 491 -10.69 23.13 1.15
N LYS A 492 -9.56 22.61 1.61
CA LYS A 492 -8.89 23.15 2.80
C LYS A 492 -8.37 24.57 2.55
N PRO A 493 -8.89 25.61 3.23
CA PRO A 493 -8.40 26.97 3.08
C PRO A 493 -6.96 27.08 3.58
N ARG A 494 -6.17 27.93 2.93
CA ARG A 494 -4.82 28.26 3.40
C ARG A 494 -4.91 29.48 4.34
N PRO A 495 -4.13 29.52 5.42
CA PRO A 495 -4.25 30.61 6.40
C PRO A 495 -3.80 31.97 5.84
N ARG A 496 -2.92 31.99 4.82
CA ARG A 496 -2.36 33.21 4.24
C ARG A 496 -2.00 33.03 2.76
N LYS A 497 -1.96 34.16 2.02
CA LYS A 497 -1.58 34.18 0.59
C LYS A 497 -0.19 33.60 0.34
N ASP A 498 0.80 33.93 1.17
CA ASP A 498 2.18 33.43 1.03
C ASP A 498 2.27 31.89 1.17
N VAL A 499 1.43 31.31 2.02
CA VAL A 499 1.32 29.86 2.20
C VAL A 499 0.67 29.23 0.97
N LEU A 500 -0.39 29.84 0.44
CA LEU A 500 -1.01 29.39 -0.80
C LEU A 500 -0.04 29.49 -1.98
N ASN A 501 0.71 30.59 -2.08
CA ASN A 501 1.71 30.81 -3.11
C ASN A 501 2.78 29.72 -3.11
N LYS A 502 3.39 29.44 -1.95
CA LYS A 502 4.38 28.35 -1.79
C LYS A 502 3.80 26.99 -2.13
N HIS A 503 2.52 26.77 -1.82
CA HIS A 503 1.84 25.53 -2.15
C HIS A 503 1.57 25.39 -3.66
N VAL A 504 1.17 26.46 -4.33
CA VAL A 504 1.04 26.51 -5.80
C VAL A 504 2.41 26.35 -6.46
N ASP A 505 3.46 26.97 -5.93
CA ASP A 505 4.82 26.81 -6.42
C ASP A 505 5.31 25.35 -6.37
N TYR A 506 4.89 24.59 -5.36
CA TYR A 506 5.13 23.15 -5.30
C TYR A 506 4.41 22.41 -6.44
N HIS A 507 3.20 22.83 -6.82
CA HIS A 507 2.52 22.24 -7.97
C HIS A 507 3.33 22.43 -9.25
N PHE A 508 3.67 23.69 -9.55
CA PHE A 508 4.46 24.08 -10.73
C PHE A 508 5.93 23.63 -10.71
N SER A 509 6.42 23.02 -9.62
CA SER A 509 7.77 22.41 -9.61
C SER A 509 7.80 21.01 -10.23
N HIS A 510 6.66 20.51 -10.70
CA HIS A 510 6.52 19.18 -11.31
C HIS A 510 6.28 19.30 -12.82
N PRO A 511 6.72 18.30 -13.62
CA PRO A 511 6.67 18.37 -15.09
C PRO A 511 5.26 18.51 -15.70
N GLU A 512 4.24 18.11 -14.95
CA GLU A 512 2.81 18.11 -15.37
C GLU A 512 2.28 19.50 -15.72
N PHE A 513 2.98 20.56 -15.32
CA PHE A 513 2.62 21.96 -15.59
C PHE A 513 3.56 22.63 -16.60
N GLU A 514 4.37 21.85 -17.31
CA GLU A 514 5.20 22.32 -18.43
C GLU A 514 4.42 22.35 -19.77
N THR A 515 3.24 21.74 -19.83
CA THR A 515 2.31 21.77 -20.98
C THR A 515 1.02 22.52 -20.63
N PRO A 516 0.25 23.00 -21.62
CA PRO A 516 -1.08 23.58 -21.37
C PRO A 516 -2.00 22.61 -20.60
N PHE A 517 -2.84 23.15 -19.71
CA PHE A 517 -3.77 22.41 -18.87
C PHE A 517 -5.07 23.20 -18.66
N GLN A 518 -6.19 22.51 -18.40
CA GLN A 518 -7.46 23.17 -18.08
C GLN A 518 -7.51 23.61 -16.61
N CYS A 519 -8.30 24.63 -16.32
CA CYS A 519 -8.62 25.01 -14.95
C CYS A 519 -9.22 23.82 -14.20
N PHE A 520 -8.76 23.62 -12.97
CA PHE A 520 -9.16 22.50 -12.11
C PHE A 520 -10.45 22.80 -11.32
N HIS A 521 -11.10 23.95 -11.54
CA HIS A 521 -12.40 24.22 -10.96
C HIS A 521 -13.49 23.50 -11.79
N PRO A 522 -14.40 22.71 -11.18
CA PRO A 522 -15.39 21.91 -11.91
C PRO A 522 -16.21 22.70 -12.94
N ASP A 523 -16.56 23.94 -12.60
CA ASP A 523 -17.33 24.84 -13.48
C ASP A 523 -16.48 25.77 -14.37
N CYS A 524 -15.18 25.50 -14.54
CA CYS A 524 -14.30 26.34 -15.34
C CYS A 524 -13.50 25.53 -16.37
N PHE A 525 -13.70 25.85 -17.65
CA PHE A 525 -13.09 25.14 -18.78
C PHE A 525 -11.97 25.94 -19.46
N ARG A 526 -11.40 26.95 -18.80
CA ARG A 526 -10.35 27.78 -19.40
C ARG A 526 -9.03 27.01 -19.48
N GLU A 527 -8.39 27.04 -20.65
CA GLU A 527 -7.05 26.52 -20.86
C GLU A 527 -5.98 27.50 -20.38
N LEU A 528 -4.98 26.98 -19.68
CA LEU A 528 -3.92 27.71 -18.99
C LEU A 528 -2.57 27.15 -19.45
N VAL A 529 -1.60 28.04 -19.68
CA VAL A 529 -0.30 27.69 -20.32
C VAL A 529 0.86 27.67 -19.34
N ASP A 530 0.82 28.51 -18.30
CA ASP A 530 1.91 28.61 -17.34
C ASP A 530 1.40 29.09 -15.98
N LYS A 531 2.34 29.16 -15.01
CA LYS A 531 2.09 29.62 -13.65
C LYS A 531 1.56 31.05 -13.57
N GLY A 532 2.05 31.95 -14.42
CA GLY A 532 1.62 33.35 -14.44
C GLY A 532 0.18 33.45 -14.93
N HIS A 533 -0.15 32.76 -16.02
CA HIS A 533 -1.49 32.66 -16.57
C HIS A 533 -2.45 32.04 -15.55
N PHE A 534 -2.05 30.95 -14.89
CA PHE A 534 -2.86 30.32 -13.82
C PHE A 534 -3.15 31.30 -12.69
N LYS A 535 -2.14 32.01 -12.16
CA LYS A 535 -2.35 32.93 -11.03
C LYS A 535 -3.25 34.10 -11.39
N ARG A 536 -3.11 34.65 -12.61
CA ARG A 536 -3.97 35.71 -13.12
C ARG A 536 -5.40 35.22 -13.29
N HIS A 537 -5.59 34.06 -13.92
CA HIS A 537 -6.90 33.44 -14.07
C HIS A 537 -7.57 33.14 -12.71
N ALA A 538 -6.81 32.61 -11.75
CA ALA A 538 -7.28 32.34 -10.39
C ALA A 538 -7.78 33.61 -9.70
N TYR A 539 -7.13 34.75 -9.93
CA TYR A 539 -7.59 36.03 -9.40
C TYR A 539 -8.82 36.55 -10.17
N ASP A 540 -8.73 36.67 -11.49
CA ASP A 540 -9.76 37.31 -12.32
C ASP A 540 -11.10 36.56 -12.32
N VAL A 541 -11.04 35.22 -12.39
CA VAL A 541 -12.23 34.36 -12.51
C VAL A 541 -12.67 33.81 -11.16
N HIS A 542 -11.71 33.39 -10.33
CA HIS A 542 -12.00 32.69 -9.08
C HIS A 542 -11.81 33.51 -7.80
N ASN A 543 -11.39 34.78 -7.90
CA ASN A 543 -11.10 35.66 -6.76
C ASN A 543 -10.07 35.09 -5.76
N VAL A 544 -9.16 34.25 -6.24
CA VAL A 544 -8.10 33.65 -5.43
C VAL A 544 -6.79 34.42 -5.61
N LEU A 545 -6.34 35.07 -4.54
CA LEU A 545 -5.07 35.81 -4.53
C LEU A 545 -3.92 34.91 -4.05
N HIS A 546 -2.84 34.83 -4.84
CA HIS A 546 -1.62 34.06 -4.54
C HIS A 546 -0.49 34.94 -4.03
#